data_AF-A0A1T0A117-F1
#
_entry.id   AF-A0A1T0A117-F1
#
_cell.length_a   1.000
_cell.length_b   1.000
_cell.length_c   1.000
_cell.angle_alpha   90.00
_cell.angle_beta   90.00
_cell.angle_gamma   90.00
#
_symmetry.space_group_name_H-M   'P 1'
#
loop_
_entity.id
_entity.type
_entity.pdbx_description
1 polymer ?
#
loop_
_entity_poly.entity_id
_entity_poly.type
_entity_poly.pdbx_seq_one_letter_code
_entity_poly.pdbx_strand_id
1 'polypeptide(L)'
;MRNNPHNTKTHNQTLTIVSVTGHQAYAEGSVFAILRSRAELLHRFPDVQCLLVSPEKPHDLPDEIRHICCSPFSYFEYNLFMVYMLGSLIDTDFALVVQNDGWVIDGTKWRDEFLEYDYIGAPIAHFYEIHDHEPTHFYDHMFWAKHWQNPPQNLHTPQNGGFSLRSRKLLDAPRALNLEYKIHAPNAFNPASGKPVGIKWGHGGYHEDVYLTTAKRQLLEQHGIKFAPLPVAALFSMEMITCQICYQIPIDEVFGAHFCSGMILTGTNSVLLADPFYHTDEMLSNFPTIKRLKDLGYQLYLDENTPA
;
A
#
# COMPACT_ATOMS: atom_id res chain seq x y z
N MET A 1 -22.22 37.91 6.01
CA MET A 1 -20.93 37.66 6.71
C MET A 1 -21.24 37.04 8.06
N ARG A 2 -21.15 35.71 8.19
CA ARG A 2 -21.09 35.02 9.48
C ARG A 2 -19.93 34.04 9.38
N ASN A 3 -18.80 34.44 9.98
CA ASN A 3 -17.66 33.56 10.16
C ASN A 3 -18.04 32.52 11.20
N ASN A 4 -18.06 31.25 10.80
CA ASN A 4 -18.10 30.13 11.72
C ASN A 4 -16.64 29.69 11.94
N PRO A 5 -16.09 29.75 13.16
CA PRO A 5 -14.74 29.30 13.41
C PRO A 5 -14.76 27.77 13.45
N HIS A 6 -14.32 27.12 12.37
CA HIS A 6 -14.02 25.70 12.42
C HIS A 6 -12.81 25.48 13.35
N ASN A 7 -13.15 25.15 14.59
CA ASN A 7 -12.48 24.21 15.49
C ASN A 7 -11.15 23.63 14.96
N THR A 8 -10.08 24.41 15.07
CA THR A 8 -8.69 23.95 14.91
C THR A 8 -8.28 23.16 16.16
N LYS A 9 -8.75 21.92 16.27
CA LYS A 9 -8.04 20.92 17.07
C LYS A 9 -7.07 20.21 16.14
N THR A 10 -5.90 20.80 15.93
CA THR A 10 -4.75 20.05 15.43
C THR A 10 -4.35 19.10 16.56
N HIS A 11 -4.97 17.92 16.61
CA HIS A 11 -4.39 16.81 17.33
C HIS A 11 -3.03 16.58 16.65
N ASN A 12 -1.93 16.82 17.37
CA ASN A 12 -0.58 16.49 16.91
C ASN A 12 -0.45 14.96 16.86
N GLN A 13 -1.10 14.35 15.86
CA GLN A 13 -0.97 12.93 15.57
C GLN A 13 0.45 12.67 15.10
N THR A 14 1.07 11.66 15.68
CA THR A 14 2.44 11.24 15.39
C THR A 14 2.45 10.17 14.30
N LEU A 15 3.53 10.12 13.51
CA LEU A 15 3.66 9.23 12.36
C LEU A 15 4.99 8.47 12.38
N THR A 16 4.95 7.18 12.10
CA THR A 16 6.12 6.38 11.71
C THR A 16 5.99 5.97 10.24
N ILE A 17 6.97 6.32 9.42
CA ILE A 17 7.13 5.73 8.09
C ILE A 17 7.90 4.43 8.26
N VAL A 18 7.30 3.32 7.82
CA VAL A 18 7.84 1.97 8.04
C VAL A 18 7.89 1.19 6.74
N SER A 19 9.01 0.48 6.54
CA SER A 19 9.11 -0.56 5.53
C SER A 19 9.53 -1.88 6.16
N VAL A 20 8.94 -2.97 5.68
CA VAL A 20 9.14 -4.32 6.18
C VAL A 20 9.43 -5.23 5.00
N THR A 21 10.53 -5.96 5.05
CA THR A 21 10.86 -7.00 4.06
C THR A 21 11.51 -8.20 4.74
N GLY A 22 11.11 -9.41 4.32
CA GLY A 22 11.78 -10.65 4.69
C GLY A 22 12.90 -11.05 3.72
N HIS A 23 13.05 -10.31 2.61
CA HIS A 23 14.02 -10.60 1.56
C HIS A 23 15.02 -9.45 1.44
N GLN A 24 16.31 -9.74 1.67
CA GLN A 24 17.35 -8.71 1.79
C GLN A 24 17.52 -7.87 0.51
N ALA A 25 17.27 -8.46 -0.67
CA ALA A 25 17.34 -7.74 -1.94
C ALA A 25 16.40 -6.52 -2.04
N TYR A 26 15.36 -6.43 -1.20
CA TYR A 26 14.45 -5.27 -1.19
C TYR A 26 14.83 -4.21 -0.15
N ALA A 27 15.80 -4.49 0.73
CA ALA A 27 16.11 -3.61 1.86
C ALA A 27 16.61 -2.24 1.39
N GLU A 28 17.45 -2.18 0.36
CA GLU A 28 17.95 -0.92 -0.18
C GLU A 28 16.83 -0.07 -0.82
N GLY A 29 16.03 -0.66 -1.71
CA GLY A 29 14.87 0.03 -2.28
C GLY A 29 13.88 0.52 -1.22
N SER A 30 13.73 -0.24 -0.13
CA SER A 30 12.91 0.14 1.03
C SER A 30 13.46 1.37 1.77
N VAL A 31 14.79 1.51 1.86
CA VAL A 31 15.44 2.72 2.38
C VAL A 31 15.09 3.93 1.51
N PHE A 32 15.15 3.81 0.18
CA PHE A 32 14.78 4.92 -0.71
C PHE A 32 13.31 5.32 -0.56
N ALA A 33 12.41 4.35 -0.43
CA ALA A 33 10.99 4.62 -0.20
C ALA A 33 10.73 5.36 1.12
N ILE A 34 11.41 4.97 2.20
CA ILE A 34 11.36 5.67 3.49
C ILE A 34 11.89 7.10 3.35
N LEU A 35 13.08 7.29 2.78
CA LEU A 35 13.73 8.61 2.67
C LEU A 35 12.92 9.57 1.79
N ARG A 36 12.46 9.10 0.62
CA ARG A 36 11.62 9.90 -0.28
C ARG A 36 10.34 10.33 0.43
N SER A 37 9.66 9.38 1.09
CA SER A 37 8.41 9.65 1.79
C SER A 37 8.60 10.57 2.99
N ARG A 38 9.71 10.43 3.72
CA ARG A 38 10.08 11.32 4.81
C ARG A 38 10.27 12.74 4.30
N ALA A 39 11.07 12.93 3.26
CA ALA A 39 11.34 14.25 2.70
C ALA A 39 10.05 14.99 2.30
N GLU A 40 9.12 14.28 1.67
CA GLU A 40 7.81 14.81 1.27
C GLU A 40 6.91 15.16 2.46
N LEU A 41 7.06 14.48 3.61
CA LEU A 41 6.16 14.62 4.76
C LEU A 41 6.70 15.49 5.90
N LEU A 42 7.97 15.90 5.88
CA LEU A 42 8.58 16.73 6.95
C LEU A 42 7.81 18.03 7.22
N HIS A 43 7.18 18.62 6.20
CA HIS A 43 6.39 19.85 6.35
C HIS A 43 5.15 19.65 7.23
N ARG A 44 4.59 18.44 7.27
CA ARG A 44 3.38 18.08 8.03
C ARG A 44 3.70 17.32 9.32
N PHE A 45 4.75 16.50 9.31
CA PHE A 45 5.21 15.72 10.45
C PHE A 45 6.70 15.98 10.69
N PRO A 46 7.07 17.11 11.34
CA PRO A 46 8.47 17.44 11.61
C PRO A 46 9.21 16.38 12.44
N ASP A 47 8.47 15.71 13.34
CA ASP A 47 8.98 14.66 14.23
C ASP A 47 8.70 13.25 13.71
N VAL A 48 8.51 13.07 12.40
CA VAL A 48 8.24 11.77 11.78
C VAL A 48 9.38 10.78 12.08
N GLN A 49 9.00 9.59 12.52
CA GLN A 49 9.95 8.50 12.78
C GLN A 49 10.11 7.62 11.55
N CYS A 50 11.28 7.02 11.37
CA CYS A 50 11.55 6.09 10.28
C CYS A 50 12.02 4.74 10.79
N LEU A 51 11.44 3.67 10.25
CA LEU A 51 11.73 2.29 10.64
C LEU A 51 11.92 1.41 9.40
N LEU A 52 13.05 0.71 9.35
CA LEU A 52 13.27 -0.41 8.44
C LEU A 52 13.29 -1.72 9.23
N VAL A 53 12.49 -2.69 8.80
CA VAL A 53 12.58 -4.09 9.25
C VAL A 53 13.09 -4.94 8.09
N SER A 54 14.27 -5.53 8.24
CA SER A 54 14.91 -6.37 7.21
C SER A 54 15.84 -7.41 7.83
N PRO A 55 16.21 -8.49 7.10
CA PRO A 55 17.14 -9.49 7.60
C PRO A 55 18.47 -8.92 8.08
N GLU A 56 19.04 -8.00 7.31
CA GLU A 56 20.33 -7.38 7.62
C GLU A 56 20.21 -5.85 7.49
N LYS A 57 21.01 -5.14 8.30
CA LYS A 57 21.13 -3.69 8.23
C LYS A 57 21.86 -3.31 6.93
N PRO A 58 21.28 -2.49 6.04
CA PRO A 58 22.01 -1.97 4.88
C PRO A 58 23.28 -1.22 5.29
N HIS A 59 24.36 -1.34 4.51
CA HIS A 59 25.67 -0.76 4.83
C HIS A 59 25.59 0.76 5.04
N ASP A 60 24.94 1.46 4.11
CA ASP A 60 24.82 2.93 4.10
C ASP A 60 23.47 3.41 4.66
N LEU A 61 22.92 2.71 5.66
CA LEU A 61 21.66 3.11 6.27
C LEU A 61 21.82 4.44 7.03
N PRO A 62 21.05 5.50 6.68
CA PRO A 62 21.11 6.78 7.38
C PRO A 62 20.70 6.67 8.86
N ASP A 63 21.32 7.48 9.72
CA ASP A 63 21.10 7.45 11.17
C ASP A 63 19.67 7.77 11.58
N GLU A 64 18.93 8.51 10.76
CA GLU A 64 17.51 8.80 11.01
C GLU A 64 16.58 7.59 10.82
N ILE A 65 17.05 6.50 10.17
CA ILE A 65 16.26 5.27 9.99
C ILE A 65 16.67 4.26 11.05
N ARG A 66 15.77 4.01 11.99
CA ARG A 66 15.94 2.91 12.94
C ARG A 66 15.83 1.58 12.18
N HIS A 67 16.77 0.67 12.40
CA HIS A 67 16.72 -0.69 11.88
C HIS A 67 16.32 -1.69 12.96
N ILE A 68 15.46 -2.64 12.60
CA ILE A 68 15.19 -3.85 13.37
C ILE A 68 15.49 -5.05 12.48
N CYS A 69 16.40 -5.91 12.94
CA CYS A 69 16.67 -7.18 12.29
C CYS A 69 15.49 -8.14 12.47
N CYS A 70 15.05 -8.80 11.39
CA CYS A 70 14.10 -9.91 11.43
C CYS A 70 14.74 -11.19 10.87
N SER A 71 14.17 -12.35 11.16
CA SER A 71 14.51 -13.55 10.38
C SER A 71 14.03 -13.38 8.93
N PRO A 72 14.72 -13.94 7.92
CA PRO A 72 14.21 -13.97 6.56
C PRO A 72 12.84 -14.65 6.50
N PHE A 73 11.93 -14.11 5.70
CA PHE A 73 10.59 -14.65 5.54
C PHE A 73 10.03 -14.40 4.13
N SER A 74 9.11 -15.26 3.73
CA SER A 74 8.45 -15.24 2.42
C SER A 74 7.38 -14.16 2.33
N TYR A 75 6.90 -13.89 1.11
CA TYR A 75 5.72 -13.03 0.91
C TYR A 75 4.49 -13.53 1.67
N PHE A 76 4.35 -14.84 1.89
CA PHE A 76 3.24 -15.37 2.69
C PHE A 76 3.34 -14.91 4.15
N GLU A 77 4.51 -15.08 4.76
CA GLU A 77 4.78 -14.68 6.15
C GLU A 77 4.75 -13.16 6.34
N TYR A 78 5.06 -12.38 5.30
CA TYR A 78 4.88 -10.92 5.30
C TYR A 78 3.44 -10.56 5.73
N ASN A 79 2.43 -11.22 5.18
CA ASN A 79 1.03 -10.93 5.55
C ASN A 79 0.77 -11.12 7.05
N LEU A 80 1.26 -12.22 7.61
CA LEU A 80 1.12 -12.51 9.05
C LEU A 80 1.90 -11.52 9.92
N PHE A 81 3.09 -11.13 9.48
CA PHE A 81 3.88 -10.09 10.15
C PHE A 81 3.13 -8.77 10.20
N MET A 82 2.58 -8.33 9.06
CA MET A 82 1.86 -7.06 8.95
C MET A 82 0.60 -7.03 9.81
N VAL A 83 -0.11 -8.15 9.96
CA VAL A 83 -1.32 -8.24 10.82
C VAL A 83 -0.98 -8.36 12.30
N TYR A 84 0.01 -9.16 12.68
CA TYR A 84 0.20 -9.55 14.09
C TYR A 84 1.45 -8.99 14.76
N MET A 85 2.43 -8.50 14.02
CA MET A 85 3.72 -8.08 14.58
C MET A 85 3.99 -6.59 14.41
N LEU A 86 3.55 -5.98 13.30
CA LEU A 86 3.83 -4.57 13.01
C LEU A 86 3.44 -3.64 14.17
N GLY A 87 2.25 -3.83 14.76
CA GLY A 87 1.78 -3.01 15.88
C GLY A 87 2.75 -2.96 17.06
N SER A 88 3.45 -4.05 17.36
CA SER A 88 4.43 -4.11 18.45
C SER A 88 5.72 -3.33 18.20
N LEU A 89 5.94 -2.84 16.97
CA LEU A 89 7.18 -2.16 16.56
C LEU A 89 7.00 -0.66 16.33
N ILE A 90 5.76 -0.19 16.28
CA ILE A 90 5.38 1.20 16.08
C ILE A 90 5.01 1.75 17.45
N ASP A 91 5.35 3.00 17.75
CA ASP A 91 4.95 3.69 19.00
C ASP A 91 4.08 4.94 18.74
N THR A 92 3.89 5.32 17.48
CA THR A 92 3.14 6.50 17.05
C THR A 92 1.65 6.21 16.84
N ASP A 93 0.87 7.27 16.64
CA ASP A 93 -0.57 7.21 16.37
C ASP A 93 -0.89 6.55 15.02
N PHE A 94 0.01 6.70 14.04
CA PHE A 94 -0.13 6.15 12.69
C PHE A 94 1.18 5.56 12.17
N ALA A 95 1.06 4.50 11.39
CA ALA A 95 2.12 3.96 10.54
C ALA A 95 1.79 4.22 9.07
N LEU A 96 2.70 4.87 8.33
CA LEU A 96 2.70 4.87 6.88
C LEU A 96 3.60 3.73 6.39
N VAL A 97 2.97 2.67 5.90
CA VAL A 97 3.66 1.56 5.25
C VAL A 97 4.11 1.99 3.86
N VAL A 98 5.39 1.80 3.57
CA VAL A 98 6.01 2.01 2.26
C VAL A 98 6.78 0.75 1.86
N GLN A 99 6.85 0.48 0.56
CA GLN A 99 7.63 -0.61 -0.03
C GLN A 99 8.59 -0.04 -1.08
N ASN A 100 9.56 -0.83 -1.55
CA ASN A 100 10.48 -0.40 -2.61
C ASN A 100 9.76 0.01 -3.91
N ASP A 101 8.54 -0.51 -4.10
CA ASP A 101 7.62 -0.18 -5.19
C ASP A 101 6.37 0.61 -4.71
N GLY A 102 6.38 1.18 -3.50
CA GLY A 102 5.27 2.01 -3.01
C GLY A 102 5.70 3.14 -2.07
N TRP A 103 5.49 4.39 -2.48
CA TRP A 103 6.02 5.57 -1.79
C TRP A 103 5.14 6.81 -1.98
N VAL A 104 5.44 7.88 -1.22
CA VAL A 104 4.82 9.20 -1.39
C VAL A 104 5.37 9.87 -2.66
N ILE A 105 4.49 10.13 -3.62
CA ILE A 105 4.87 10.77 -4.88
C ILE A 105 5.02 12.28 -4.69
N ASP A 106 4.04 12.90 -4.03
CA ASP A 106 3.94 14.35 -3.87
C ASP A 106 3.31 14.70 -2.52
N GLY A 107 4.14 15.16 -1.59
CA GLY A 107 3.75 15.54 -0.22
C GLY A 107 2.77 16.70 -0.18
N THR A 108 2.75 17.57 -1.20
CA THR A 108 1.83 18.72 -1.26
C THR A 108 0.37 18.30 -1.43
N LYS A 109 0.13 17.04 -1.81
CA LYS A 109 -1.20 16.43 -1.93
C LYS A 109 -1.67 15.73 -0.65
N TRP A 110 -0.91 15.81 0.44
CA TRP A 110 -1.36 15.35 1.74
C TRP A 110 -2.67 16.03 2.15
N ARG A 111 -3.59 15.26 2.71
CA ARG A 111 -4.86 15.75 3.27
C ARG A 111 -4.99 15.28 4.71
N ASP A 112 -5.26 16.21 5.63
CA ASP A 112 -5.48 15.86 7.04
C ASP A 112 -6.69 14.92 7.23
N GLU A 113 -7.62 14.90 6.28
CA GLU A 113 -8.73 13.93 6.24
C GLU A 113 -8.25 12.47 6.26
N PHE A 114 -7.02 12.20 5.78
CA PHE A 114 -6.46 10.85 5.81
C PHE A 114 -6.30 10.32 7.25
N LEU A 115 -6.15 11.20 8.23
CA LEU A 115 -6.00 10.82 9.64
C LEU A 115 -7.34 10.57 10.34
N GLU A 116 -8.47 10.71 9.63
CA GLU A 116 -9.80 10.37 10.15
C GLU A 116 -10.13 8.86 10.01
N TYR A 117 -9.28 8.12 9.31
CA TYR A 117 -9.45 6.70 9.01
C TYR A 117 -8.34 5.86 9.65
N ASP A 118 -8.71 4.67 10.06
CA ASP A 118 -7.82 3.69 10.67
C ASP A 118 -7.04 2.86 9.61
N TYR A 119 -7.56 2.77 8.38
CA TYR A 119 -6.86 2.19 7.23
C TYR A 119 -7.17 2.97 5.95
N ILE A 120 -6.12 3.30 5.20
CA ILE A 120 -6.20 3.78 3.83
C ILE A 120 -5.12 3.13 2.99
N GLY A 121 -5.47 2.58 1.84
CA GLY A 121 -4.55 2.05 0.84
C GLY A 121 -5.11 2.25 -0.57
N ALA A 122 -4.34 1.93 -1.61
CA ALA A 122 -4.83 2.11 -2.98
C ALA A 122 -6.03 1.19 -3.26
N PRO A 123 -7.18 1.71 -3.73
CA PRO A 123 -8.29 0.83 -4.12
C PRO A 123 -7.88 -0.01 -5.32
N ILE A 124 -8.07 -1.32 -5.23
CA ILE A 124 -7.75 -2.27 -6.31
C ILE A 124 -9.06 -2.59 -7.02
N ALA A 125 -9.09 -2.47 -8.36
CA ALA A 125 -10.28 -2.69 -9.17
C ALA A 125 -10.69 -4.18 -9.27
N HIS A 126 -10.94 -4.84 -8.14
CA HIS A 126 -11.38 -6.22 -7.99
C HIS A 126 -12.55 -6.29 -7.00
N PHE A 127 -13.30 -7.38 -7.03
CA PHE A 127 -14.21 -7.72 -5.93
C PHE A 127 -13.81 -9.03 -5.27
N TYR A 128 -13.92 -9.03 -3.94
CA TYR A 128 -14.01 -10.25 -3.16
C TYR A 128 -15.44 -10.39 -2.65
N GLU A 129 -16.03 -11.54 -2.93
CA GLU A 129 -17.28 -11.94 -2.31
C GLU A 129 -16.98 -12.47 -0.91
N ILE A 130 -17.67 -11.94 0.10
CA ILE A 130 -17.45 -12.29 1.50
C ILE A 130 -18.70 -12.99 2.06
N HIS A 131 -18.49 -14.16 2.64
CA HIS A 131 -19.49 -14.87 3.44
C HIS A 131 -18.87 -15.29 4.77
N ASP A 132 -19.59 -15.08 5.88
CA ASP A 132 -19.12 -15.40 7.23
C ASP A 132 -17.71 -14.89 7.55
N HIS A 133 -17.41 -13.66 7.11
CA HIS A 133 -16.10 -12.99 7.26
C HIS A 133 -14.93 -13.71 6.57
N GLU A 134 -15.18 -14.48 5.52
CA GLU A 134 -14.18 -15.14 4.70
C GLU A 134 -14.41 -14.88 3.20
N PRO A 135 -13.34 -14.75 2.39
CA PRO A 135 -13.47 -14.60 0.95
C PRO A 135 -13.89 -15.91 0.29
N THR A 136 -15.02 -15.92 -0.42
CA THR A 136 -15.56 -17.09 -1.12
C THR A 136 -15.31 -17.05 -2.63
N HIS A 137 -15.26 -15.86 -3.21
CA HIS A 137 -15.05 -15.70 -4.64
C HIS A 137 -14.27 -14.44 -4.97
N PHE A 138 -13.50 -14.49 -6.05
CA PHE A 138 -12.75 -13.37 -6.61
C PHE A 138 -13.34 -13.00 -7.98
N TYR A 139 -13.60 -11.71 -8.19
CA TYR A 139 -13.97 -11.16 -9.48
C TYR A 139 -12.92 -10.17 -9.97
N ASP A 140 -12.53 -10.32 -11.23
CA ASP A 140 -11.50 -9.52 -11.88
C ASP A 140 -11.94 -8.08 -12.19
N HIS A 141 -11.01 -7.34 -12.79
CA HIS A 141 -11.21 -5.95 -13.18
C HIS A 141 -12.31 -5.75 -14.22
N MET A 142 -12.58 -6.73 -15.09
CA MET A 142 -13.62 -6.62 -16.10
C MET A 142 -15.01 -6.72 -15.46
N PHE A 143 -15.17 -7.61 -14.50
CA PHE A 143 -16.40 -7.69 -13.71
C PHE A 143 -16.54 -6.45 -12.82
N TRP A 144 -15.47 -6.04 -12.13
CA TRP A 144 -15.47 -4.85 -11.29
C TRP A 144 -15.92 -3.61 -12.06
N ALA A 145 -15.36 -3.37 -13.25
CA ALA A 145 -15.68 -2.21 -14.09
C ALA A 145 -17.17 -2.11 -14.46
N LYS A 146 -17.89 -3.23 -14.51
CA LYS A 146 -19.33 -3.28 -14.82
C LYS A 146 -20.23 -3.01 -13.59
N HIS A 147 -19.71 -3.18 -12.39
CA HIS A 147 -20.51 -3.25 -11.17
C HIS A 147 -20.10 -2.27 -10.06
N TRP A 148 -18.95 -1.60 -10.17
CA TRP A 148 -18.37 -0.76 -9.11
C TRP A 148 -19.26 0.37 -8.58
N GLN A 149 -20.16 0.90 -9.42
CA GLN A 149 -21.06 1.99 -9.00
C GLN A 149 -22.12 1.52 -8.00
N ASN A 150 -22.59 0.28 -8.14
CA ASN A 150 -23.64 -0.31 -7.32
C ASN A 150 -23.33 -1.80 -7.08
N PRO A 151 -22.29 -2.10 -6.29
CA PRO A 151 -21.93 -3.49 -6.03
C PRO A 151 -23.01 -4.17 -5.17
N PRO A 152 -23.24 -5.48 -5.34
CA PRO A 152 -23.95 -6.28 -4.36
C PRO A 152 -23.31 -6.13 -2.96
N GLN A 153 -24.13 -6.21 -1.92
CA GLN A 153 -23.70 -5.90 -0.55
C GLN A 153 -22.54 -6.77 -0.04
N ASN A 154 -22.43 -8.01 -0.52
CA ASN A 154 -21.38 -8.96 -0.14
C ASN A 154 -20.11 -8.84 -0.99
N LEU A 155 -20.07 -7.94 -1.98
CA LEU A 155 -18.88 -7.69 -2.79
C LEU A 155 -18.11 -6.49 -2.25
N HIS A 156 -16.84 -6.70 -1.95
CA HIS A 156 -15.97 -5.69 -1.38
C HIS A 156 -14.76 -5.44 -2.28
N THR A 157 -14.49 -4.17 -2.56
CA THR A 157 -13.27 -3.72 -3.22
C THR A 157 -12.17 -3.56 -2.18
N PRO A 158 -11.05 -4.29 -2.29
CA PRO A 158 -9.96 -4.20 -1.33
C PRO A 158 -9.15 -2.91 -1.54
N GLN A 159 -8.33 -2.57 -0.55
CA GLN A 159 -7.36 -1.48 -0.62
C GLN A 159 -5.95 -2.01 -0.32
N ASN A 160 -5.02 -1.86 -1.25
CA ASN A 160 -3.66 -2.39 -1.22
C ASN A 160 -2.87 -2.00 0.05
N GLY A 161 -2.09 -2.93 0.60
CA GLY A 161 -1.31 -2.74 1.82
C GLY A 161 0.11 -2.21 1.65
N GLY A 162 0.69 -2.27 0.46
CA GLY A 162 2.08 -1.93 0.14
C GLY A 162 2.41 -0.44 0.11
N PHE A 163 1.39 0.41 -0.06
CA PHE A 163 1.44 1.81 0.34
C PHE A 163 0.16 2.15 1.10
N SER A 164 0.22 2.15 2.43
CA SER A 164 -0.97 2.29 3.27
C SER A 164 -0.72 3.06 4.56
N LEU A 165 -1.71 3.84 4.98
CA LEU A 165 -1.75 4.49 6.29
C LEU A 165 -2.60 3.63 7.23
N ARG A 166 -2.04 3.30 8.40
CA ARG A 166 -2.68 2.43 9.39
C ARG A 166 -2.62 3.10 10.77
N SER A 167 -3.74 3.25 11.46
CA SER A 167 -3.75 3.79 12.81
C SER A 167 -3.24 2.77 13.83
N ARG A 168 -2.77 3.26 14.98
CA ARG A 168 -2.52 2.47 16.19
C ARG A 168 -3.67 1.52 16.49
N LYS A 169 -4.88 2.07 16.47
CA LYS A 169 -6.11 1.34 16.78
C LYS A 169 -6.28 0.11 15.88
N LEU A 170 -6.03 0.25 14.58
CA LEU A 170 -6.07 -0.89 13.65
C LEU A 170 -4.93 -1.87 13.94
N LEU A 171 -3.70 -1.39 14.11
CA LEU A 171 -2.53 -2.25 14.31
C LEU A 171 -2.68 -3.17 15.53
N ASP A 172 -3.38 -2.72 16.57
CA ASP A 172 -3.61 -3.49 17.79
C ASP A 172 -4.84 -4.42 17.68
N ALA A 173 -5.79 -4.10 16.77
CA ALA A 173 -7.09 -4.76 16.70
C ALA A 173 -7.03 -6.28 16.44
N PRO A 174 -6.18 -6.82 15.53
CA PRO A 174 -6.12 -8.26 15.29
C PRO A 174 -5.83 -9.07 16.55
N ARG A 175 -4.91 -8.61 17.40
CA ARG A 175 -4.62 -9.29 18.68
C ARG A 175 -5.67 -8.99 19.74
N ALA A 176 -6.12 -7.74 19.86
CA ALA A 176 -7.11 -7.36 20.87
C ALA A 176 -8.45 -8.09 20.70
N LEU A 177 -8.82 -8.39 19.46
CA LEU A 177 -10.07 -9.07 19.11
C LEU A 177 -9.89 -10.58 18.87
N ASN A 178 -8.68 -11.12 19.06
CA ASN A 178 -8.33 -12.51 18.75
C ASN A 178 -8.77 -12.93 17.34
N LEU A 179 -8.51 -12.08 16.34
CA LEU A 179 -8.90 -12.40 14.97
C LEU A 179 -8.04 -13.55 14.45
N GLU A 180 -8.69 -14.60 13.95
CA GLU A 180 -8.01 -15.73 13.33
C GLU A 180 -7.62 -15.40 11.89
N TYR A 181 -6.42 -15.83 11.49
CA TYR A 181 -5.95 -15.79 10.10
C TYR A 181 -6.09 -17.19 9.49
N LYS A 182 -7.20 -17.42 8.80
CA LYS A 182 -7.46 -18.74 8.20
C LYS A 182 -6.62 -18.90 6.94
N ILE A 183 -5.83 -19.97 6.92
CA ILE A 183 -4.97 -20.31 5.79
C ILE A 183 -5.61 -21.50 5.07
N HIS A 184 -6.09 -21.26 3.85
CA HIS A 184 -6.68 -22.31 3.02
C HIS A 184 -5.59 -23.13 2.32
N ALA A 185 -5.92 -24.37 1.99
CA ALA A 185 -5.01 -25.22 1.20
C ALA A 185 -4.68 -24.54 -0.14
N PRO A 186 -3.42 -24.65 -0.61
CA PRO A 186 -3.06 -24.13 -1.92
C PRO A 186 -3.81 -24.87 -3.03
N ASN A 187 -3.89 -24.24 -4.20
CA ASN A 187 -4.53 -24.79 -5.39
C ASN A 187 -3.90 -26.15 -5.73
N ALA A 188 -4.75 -27.10 -6.13
CA ALA A 188 -4.29 -28.39 -6.61
C ALA A 188 -3.33 -28.21 -7.79
N PHE A 189 -2.15 -28.82 -7.70
CA PHE A 189 -1.22 -28.84 -8.82
C PHE A 189 -1.81 -29.66 -9.96
N ASN A 190 -1.80 -29.11 -11.18
CA ASN A 190 -2.19 -29.82 -12.39
C ASN A 190 -0.91 -30.21 -13.18
N PRO A 191 -0.49 -31.49 -13.15
CA PRO A 191 0.69 -31.95 -13.90
C PRO A 191 0.57 -31.74 -15.42
N ALA A 192 -0.65 -31.70 -15.97
CA ALA A 192 -0.89 -31.48 -17.39
C ALA A 192 -0.80 -30.00 -17.81
N SER A 193 -0.63 -29.06 -16.86
CA SER A 193 -0.57 -27.63 -17.17
C SER A 193 0.72 -27.19 -17.87
N GLY A 194 1.75 -28.04 -17.88
CA GLY A 194 3.09 -27.70 -18.36
C GLY A 194 3.83 -26.64 -17.53
N LYS A 195 3.24 -26.18 -16.42
CA LYS A 195 3.86 -25.19 -15.52
C LYS A 195 4.80 -25.88 -14.52
N PRO A 196 5.88 -25.20 -14.07
CA PRO A 196 6.75 -25.73 -13.02
C PRO A 196 5.98 -26.14 -11.75
N VAL A 197 6.46 -27.18 -11.07
CA VAL A 197 5.92 -27.63 -9.78
C VAL A 197 6.15 -26.53 -8.75
N GLY A 198 5.09 -26.15 -8.03
CA GLY A 198 5.16 -25.13 -6.99
C GLY A 198 3.84 -24.93 -6.27
N ILE A 199 3.92 -24.34 -5.08
CA ILE A 199 2.74 -23.94 -4.31
C ILE A 199 2.12 -22.73 -5.00
N LYS A 200 0.82 -22.81 -5.27
CA LYS A 200 0.03 -21.69 -5.79
C LYS A 200 -1.12 -21.43 -4.85
N TRP A 201 -1.10 -20.27 -4.23
CA TRP A 201 -2.23 -19.81 -3.44
C TRP A 201 -3.38 -19.38 -4.38
N GLY A 202 -4.59 -19.33 -3.83
CA GLY A 202 -5.75 -18.78 -4.54
C GLY A 202 -5.57 -17.31 -4.92
N HIS A 203 -6.64 -16.68 -5.41
CA HIS A 203 -6.63 -15.29 -5.87
C HIS A 203 -6.47 -14.27 -4.72
N GLY A 204 -5.37 -14.30 -3.96
CA GLY A 204 -5.01 -13.25 -3.01
C GLY A 204 -5.87 -13.13 -1.75
N GLY A 205 -6.84 -14.02 -1.52
CA GLY A 205 -7.68 -13.98 -0.30
C GLY A 205 -6.92 -14.07 1.03
N TYR A 206 -5.66 -14.52 0.98
CA TYR A 206 -4.76 -14.60 2.12
C TYR A 206 -3.84 -13.38 2.27
N HIS A 207 -3.93 -12.36 1.41
CA HIS A 207 -3.16 -11.14 1.57
C HIS A 207 -3.68 -10.33 2.75
N GLU A 208 -2.80 -9.65 3.49
CA GLU A 208 -3.20 -8.96 4.72
C GLU A 208 -4.19 -7.83 4.46
N ASP A 209 -4.02 -7.19 3.31
CA ASP A 209 -4.87 -6.09 2.89
C ASP A 209 -6.27 -6.56 2.52
N VAL A 210 -6.42 -7.65 1.78
CA VAL A 210 -7.70 -8.31 1.50
C VAL A 210 -8.31 -8.80 2.81
N TYR A 211 -7.52 -9.42 3.68
CA TYR A 211 -7.97 -9.88 4.99
C TYR A 211 -8.58 -8.73 5.83
N LEU A 212 -7.88 -7.61 5.96
CA LEU A 212 -8.33 -6.47 6.76
C LEU A 212 -9.48 -5.71 6.09
N THR A 213 -9.33 -5.39 4.80
CA THR A 213 -10.19 -4.43 4.09
C THR A 213 -11.42 -5.07 3.44
N THR A 214 -11.49 -6.41 3.40
CA THR A 214 -12.66 -7.15 2.93
C THR A 214 -13.14 -8.14 3.97
N ALA A 215 -12.44 -9.25 4.18
CA ALA A 215 -12.89 -10.38 4.98
C ALA A 215 -13.27 -9.98 6.42
N LYS A 216 -12.43 -9.19 7.10
CA LYS A 216 -12.66 -8.73 8.47
C LYS A 216 -13.23 -7.31 8.57
N ARG A 217 -13.49 -6.64 7.44
CA ARG A 217 -13.92 -5.23 7.43
C ARG A 217 -15.17 -5.00 8.28
N GLN A 218 -16.24 -5.76 8.04
CA GLN A 218 -17.49 -5.58 8.78
C GLN A 218 -17.30 -5.78 10.29
N LEU A 219 -16.53 -6.82 10.68
CA LEU A 219 -16.24 -7.10 12.08
C LEU A 219 -15.41 -5.98 12.72
N LEU A 220 -14.40 -5.46 12.01
CA LEU A 220 -13.57 -4.35 12.46
C LEU A 220 -14.39 -3.05 12.57
N GLU A 221 -15.26 -2.76 11.61
CA GLU A 221 -16.17 -1.59 11.62
C GLU A 221 -17.14 -1.64 12.81
N GLN A 222 -17.63 -2.83 13.18
CA GLN A 222 -18.44 -3.02 14.41
C GLN A 222 -17.66 -2.68 15.69
N HIS A 223 -16.33 -2.80 15.67
CA HIS A 223 -15.43 -2.39 16.76
C HIS A 223 -14.91 -0.95 16.56
N GLY A 224 -15.55 -0.20 15.65
CA GLY A 224 -15.32 1.21 15.42
C GLY A 224 -14.08 1.53 14.58
N ILE A 225 -13.47 0.55 13.90
CA ILE A 225 -12.44 0.81 12.90
C ILE A 225 -13.07 1.51 11.71
N LYS A 226 -12.41 2.54 11.20
CA LYS A 226 -12.85 3.30 10.02
C LYS A 226 -11.93 3.03 8.84
N PHE A 227 -12.45 2.38 7.81
CA PHE A 227 -11.75 2.27 6.53
C PHE A 227 -12.09 3.46 5.63
N ALA A 228 -11.12 4.01 4.90
CA ALA A 228 -11.41 5.08 3.95
C ALA A 228 -12.45 4.64 2.89
N PRO A 229 -13.42 5.50 2.56
CA PRO A 229 -14.23 5.35 1.36
C PRO A 229 -13.33 5.29 0.11
N LEU A 230 -13.74 4.51 -0.89
CA LEU A 230 -12.92 4.28 -2.09
C LEU A 230 -12.51 5.57 -2.83
N PRO A 231 -13.33 6.64 -2.92
CA PRO A 231 -12.88 7.91 -3.50
C PRO A 231 -11.76 8.60 -2.68
N VAL A 232 -11.82 8.55 -1.34
CA VAL A 232 -10.74 9.09 -0.49
C VAL A 232 -9.48 8.24 -0.62
N ALA A 233 -9.65 6.92 -0.67
CA ALA A 233 -8.56 5.98 -0.90
C ALA A 233 -7.86 6.21 -2.26
N ALA A 234 -8.62 6.52 -3.31
CA ALA A 234 -8.09 6.83 -4.65
C ALA A 234 -7.37 8.20 -4.73
N LEU A 235 -7.64 9.13 -3.80
CA LEU A 235 -6.84 10.35 -3.62
C LEU A 235 -5.57 10.07 -2.83
N PHE A 236 -5.62 9.16 -1.86
CA PHE A 236 -4.45 8.78 -1.06
C PHE A 236 -3.44 8.00 -1.90
N SER A 237 -3.88 7.00 -2.66
CA SER A 237 -2.97 6.13 -3.41
C SER A 237 -3.59 5.53 -4.66
N MET A 238 -2.72 5.19 -5.62
CA MET A 238 -3.05 4.37 -6.78
C MET A 238 -2.21 3.09 -6.81
N GLU A 239 -2.83 1.99 -7.25
CA GLU A 239 -2.14 0.76 -7.64
C GLU A 239 -2.13 0.66 -9.17
N MET A 240 -3.31 0.85 -9.75
CA MET A 240 -3.54 1.07 -11.17
C MET A 240 -4.46 2.28 -11.34
N ILE A 241 -4.36 2.97 -12.47
CA ILE A 241 -5.13 4.19 -12.75
C ILE A 241 -6.64 3.97 -12.91
N THR A 242 -7.10 2.73 -13.02
CA THR A 242 -8.50 2.37 -13.26
C THR A 242 -9.44 2.99 -12.22
N CYS A 243 -9.10 2.90 -10.94
CA CYS A 243 -9.91 3.46 -9.88
C CYS A 243 -9.95 5.00 -9.96
N GLN A 244 -8.82 5.65 -10.22
CA GLN A 244 -8.76 7.11 -10.40
C GLN A 244 -9.65 7.56 -11.56
N ILE A 245 -9.63 6.85 -12.70
CA ILE A 245 -10.50 7.14 -13.84
C ILE A 245 -11.98 7.01 -13.44
N CYS A 246 -12.36 5.91 -12.79
CA CYS A 246 -13.74 5.65 -12.39
C CYS A 246 -14.26 6.68 -11.39
N TYR A 247 -13.45 7.07 -10.41
CA TYR A 247 -13.80 8.08 -9.41
C TYR A 247 -13.54 9.53 -9.87
N GLN A 248 -13.10 9.73 -11.12
CA GLN A 248 -12.81 11.04 -11.71
C GLN A 248 -11.78 11.85 -10.90
N ILE A 249 -10.76 11.16 -10.40
CA ILE A 249 -9.65 11.75 -9.65
C ILE A 249 -8.50 12.02 -10.62
N PRO A 250 -8.11 13.30 -10.80
CA PRO A 250 -6.94 13.65 -11.58
C PRO A 250 -5.67 13.00 -11.01
N ILE A 251 -4.82 12.46 -11.87
CA ILE A 251 -3.61 11.77 -11.43
C ILE A 251 -2.66 12.71 -10.68
N ASP A 252 -2.66 14.01 -10.98
CA ASP A 252 -1.91 15.04 -10.27
C ASP A 252 -2.41 15.34 -8.84
N GLU A 253 -3.61 14.88 -8.47
CA GLU A 253 -4.16 15.02 -7.12
C GLU A 253 -3.83 13.83 -6.19
N VAL A 254 -3.25 12.75 -6.71
CA VAL A 254 -2.98 11.53 -5.93
C VAL A 254 -1.75 11.70 -5.03
N PHE A 255 -1.83 11.37 -3.76
CA PHE A 255 -0.74 11.60 -2.80
C PHE A 255 0.46 10.64 -2.97
N GLY A 256 0.21 9.34 -3.07
CA GLY A 256 1.24 8.32 -3.28
C GLY A 256 0.80 7.20 -4.21
N ALA A 257 1.60 6.15 -4.31
CA ALA A 257 1.24 4.98 -5.11
C ALA A 257 1.94 3.71 -4.62
N HIS A 258 1.39 2.59 -5.02
CA HIS A 258 2.03 1.27 -5.06
C HIS A 258 2.06 0.82 -6.52
N PHE A 259 3.17 0.29 -7.02
CA PHE A 259 3.37 0.08 -8.46
C PHE A 259 3.45 -1.40 -8.86
N CYS A 260 3.04 -2.33 -8.01
CA CYS A 260 3.04 -3.78 -8.28
C CYS A 260 4.37 -4.28 -8.88
N SER A 261 5.49 -3.78 -8.36
CA SER A 261 6.85 -4.04 -8.84
C SER A 261 7.16 -3.62 -10.28
N GLY A 262 6.24 -2.93 -10.97
CA GLY A 262 6.46 -2.41 -12.31
C GLY A 262 7.25 -1.10 -12.34
N MET A 263 7.25 -0.35 -11.24
CA MET A 263 8.12 0.79 -11.00
C MET A 263 8.75 0.69 -9.61
N ILE A 264 10.07 0.80 -9.53
CA ILE A 264 10.82 0.57 -8.29
C ILE A 264 11.79 1.72 -8.08
N LEU A 265 11.91 2.21 -6.84
CA LEU A 265 12.93 3.21 -6.50
C LEU A 265 14.34 2.59 -6.52
N THR A 266 15.26 3.22 -7.24
CA THR A 266 16.70 2.95 -7.23
C THR A 266 17.52 4.10 -6.64
N GLY A 267 16.82 5.12 -6.14
CA GLY A 267 17.32 6.27 -5.40
C GLY A 267 16.11 7.08 -4.90
N THR A 268 16.32 8.17 -4.16
CA THR A 268 15.18 8.95 -3.62
C THR A 268 14.34 9.63 -4.71
N ASN A 269 14.92 9.91 -5.88
CA ASN A 269 14.24 10.50 -7.04
C ASN A 269 14.52 9.73 -8.34
N SER A 270 14.98 8.48 -8.25
CA SER A 270 15.30 7.62 -9.40
C SER A 270 14.38 6.40 -9.41
N VAL A 271 13.76 6.12 -10.56
CA VAL A 271 12.79 5.04 -10.74
C VAL A 271 13.23 4.12 -11.88
N LEU A 272 13.34 2.84 -11.58
CA LEU A 272 13.44 1.78 -12.57
C LEU A 272 12.04 1.38 -13.05
N LEU A 273 11.80 1.48 -14.36
CA LEU A 273 10.63 0.94 -15.04
C LEU A 273 10.84 -0.56 -15.27
N ALA A 274 10.65 -1.34 -14.20
CA ALA A 274 10.96 -2.77 -14.18
C ALA A 274 10.02 -3.62 -15.05
N ASP A 275 8.81 -3.15 -15.33
CA ASP A 275 7.89 -3.82 -16.27
C ASP A 275 8.14 -3.35 -17.71
N PRO A 276 8.47 -4.27 -18.65
CA PRO A 276 8.63 -3.95 -20.07
C PRO A 276 7.40 -3.30 -20.72
N PHE A 277 6.22 -3.42 -20.11
CA PHE A 277 5.02 -2.68 -20.51
C PHE A 277 5.29 -1.19 -20.70
N TYR A 278 6.13 -0.58 -19.87
CA TYR A 278 6.44 0.85 -19.92
C TYR A 278 7.48 1.24 -20.98
N HIS A 279 8.14 0.29 -21.64
CA HIS A 279 9.33 0.56 -22.48
C HIS A 279 9.00 1.05 -23.89
N THR A 280 7.72 1.24 -24.22
CA THR A 280 7.31 1.75 -25.53
C THR A 280 7.27 3.27 -25.55
N ASP A 281 7.59 3.88 -26.70
CA ASP A 281 7.54 5.34 -26.88
C ASP A 281 6.18 5.94 -26.50
N GLU A 282 5.09 5.21 -26.79
CA GLU A 282 3.73 5.62 -26.44
C GLU A 282 3.55 5.71 -24.93
N MET A 283 4.00 4.71 -24.18
CA MET A 283 3.89 4.69 -22.72
C MET A 283 4.80 5.73 -22.09
N LEU A 284 6.06 5.84 -22.54
CA LEU A 284 7.03 6.82 -22.02
C LEU A 284 6.60 8.27 -22.24
N SER A 285 5.83 8.53 -23.31
CA SER A 285 5.38 9.88 -23.67
C SER A 285 4.02 10.23 -23.10
N ASN A 286 3.08 9.26 -23.06
CA ASN A 286 1.67 9.55 -22.84
C ASN A 286 1.09 8.92 -21.57
N PHE A 287 1.78 7.98 -20.92
CA PHE A 287 1.22 7.34 -19.73
C PHE A 287 1.15 8.37 -18.59
N PRO A 288 -0.06 8.65 -18.02
CA PRO A 288 -0.24 9.76 -17.09
C PRO A 288 0.69 9.73 -15.88
N THR A 289 0.93 8.53 -15.35
CA THR A 289 1.84 8.31 -14.21
C THR A 289 3.29 8.65 -14.57
N ILE A 290 3.77 8.23 -15.74
CA ILE A 290 5.14 8.53 -16.20
C ILE A 290 5.31 10.03 -16.39
N LYS A 291 4.35 10.67 -17.05
CA LYS A 291 4.36 12.12 -17.24
C LYS A 291 4.42 12.85 -15.90
N ARG A 292 3.57 12.44 -14.94
CA ARG A 292 3.56 13.05 -13.60
C ARG A 292 4.89 12.89 -12.87
N LEU A 293 5.50 11.71 -12.92
CA LEU A 293 6.82 11.49 -12.32
C LEU A 293 7.88 12.41 -12.96
N LYS A 294 7.89 12.53 -14.30
CA LYS A 294 8.79 13.46 -15.01
C LYS A 294 8.54 14.92 -14.61
N ASP A 295 7.28 15.36 -14.51
CA ASP A 295 6.90 16.71 -14.10
C ASP A 295 7.34 17.04 -12.66
N LEU A 296 7.36 16.03 -11.78
CA LEU A 296 7.87 16.13 -10.40
C LEU A 296 9.39 15.97 -10.29
N GLY A 297 10.10 15.83 -11.43
CA GLY A 297 11.56 15.77 -11.48
C GLY A 297 12.17 14.40 -11.18
N TYR A 298 11.40 13.32 -11.21
CA TYR A 298 11.95 11.97 -11.13
C TYR A 298 12.77 11.64 -12.38
N GLN A 299 13.89 10.95 -12.17
CA GLN A 299 14.69 10.34 -13.23
C GLN A 299 14.19 8.92 -13.48
N LEU A 300 13.82 8.61 -14.71
CA LEU A 300 13.27 7.30 -15.08
C LEU A 300 14.31 6.52 -15.89
N TYR A 301 14.39 5.22 -15.62
CA TYR A 301 15.35 4.32 -16.25
C TYR A 301 14.66 3.03 -16.72
N LEU A 302 15.08 2.49 -17.86
CA LEU A 302 14.59 1.21 -18.40
C LEU A 302 15.37 0.02 -17.81
N ASP A 303 16.61 0.24 -17.42
CA ASP A 303 17.53 -0.70 -16.76
C ASP A 303 18.52 0.08 -15.88
N GLU A 304 19.55 -0.58 -15.35
CA GLU A 304 20.55 0.04 -14.46
C GLU A 304 21.27 1.27 -15.06
N ASN A 305 21.35 1.39 -16.39
CA ASN A 305 22.17 2.39 -17.07
C ASN A 305 21.46 3.16 -18.20
N THR A 306 20.22 2.79 -18.56
CA THR A 306 19.51 3.38 -19.72
C THR A 306 18.40 4.34 -19.27
N PRO A 307 18.53 5.66 -19.49
CA PRO A 307 17.46 6.63 -19.22
C PRO A 307 16.23 6.43 -20.12
N ALA A 308 15.04 6.77 -19.61
CA ALA A 308 13.73 6.62 -20.26
C ALA A 308 13.02 7.96 -20.61
#